data_AF-A0A521FHF2-F1
#
_entry.id   AF-A0A521FHF2-F1
#
_cell.length_a   1.000
_cell.length_b   1.000
_cell.length_c   1.000
_cell.angle_alpha   90.00
_cell.angle_beta   90.00
_cell.angle_gamma   90.00
#
_symmetry.space_group_name_H-M   'P 1'
#
loop_
_entity.id
_entity.type
_entity.pdbx_description
1 polymer ?
#
loop_
_entity_poly.entity_id
_entity_poly.type
_entity_poly.pdbx_seq_one_letter_code
_entity_poly.pdbx_strand_id
1 'polypeptide(L)'
;MPGFCDSFAMKKHSIKTMQYIYEDHYKGKPRKLLVLLLNEGQEYRVFWDADFLGSIKPVRDEDGLLIWRTEYNILKPIAGKIGAYISGSQTIPKQK
;
A
#
# COMPACT_ATOMS: atom_id res chain seq x y z
N MET A 1 -30.22 -23.45 37.38
CA MET A 1 -28.87 -22.88 37.22
C MET A 1 -28.78 -22.23 35.85
N PRO A 2 -28.48 -20.93 35.73
CA PRO A 2 -28.36 -20.28 34.43
C PRO A 2 -26.97 -20.57 33.85
N GLY A 3 -26.93 -21.23 32.69
CA GLY A 3 -25.72 -21.39 31.89
C GLY A 3 -25.51 -20.13 31.05
N PHE A 4 -24.60 -19.27 31.49
CA PHE A 4 -24.06 -18.19 30.68
C PHE A 4 -23.09 -18.82 29.67
N CYS A 5 -23.50 -18.96 28.42
CA CYS A 5 -22.59 -19.25 27.32
C CYS A 5 -22.37 -17.93 26.58
N ASP A 6 -21.35 -17.18 27.01
CA ASP A 6 -20.94 -15.96 26.33
C ASP A 6 -20.59 -16.28 24.88
N SER A 7 -21.43 -15.77 23.98
CA SER A 7 -21.25 -15.87 22.55
C SER A 7 -20.15 -14.90 22.16
N PHE A 8 -18.93 -15.41 21.99
CA PHE A 8 -17.82 -14.65 21.40
C PHE A 8 -18.15 -14.36 19.93
N ALA A 9 -18.84 -13.25 19.69
CA ALA A 9 -19.06 -12.72 18.36
C ALA A 9 -17.71 -12.26 17.78
N MET A 10 -17.04 -13.14 17.03
CA MET A 10 -15.96 -12.75 16.13
C MET A 10 -16.53 -11.77 15.10
N LYS A 11 -16.38 -10.47 15.36
CA LYS A 11 -16.55 -9.42 14.34
C LYS A 11 -15.60 -9.76 13.20
N LYS A 12 -16.12 -10.33 12.11
CA LYS A 12 -15.45 -10.41 10.81
C LYS A 12 -15.04 -8.98 10.43
N HIS A 13 -13.83 -8.58 10.79
CA HIS A 13 -13.22 -7.39 10.25
C HIS A 13 -13.03 -7.68 8.77
N SER A 14 -13.87 -7.07 7.95
CA SER A 14 -13.70 -7.07 6.49
C SER A 14 -12.41 -6.31 6.20
N ILE A 15 -11.28 -7.03 6.11
CA ILE A 15 -9.98 -6.44 5.79
C ILE A 15 -10.10 -5.85 4.38
N LYS A 16 -10.14 -4.52 4.28
CA LYS A 16 -10.03 -3.84 2.99
C LYS A 16 -8.58 -3.92 2.56
N THR A 17 -8.30 -4.77 1.58
CA THR A 17 -7.01 -4.82 0.89
C THR A 17 -7.08 -3.97 -0.36
N MET A 18 -6.19 -2.99 -0.50
CA MET A 18 -6.01 -2.27 -1.76
C MET A 18 -4.78 -2.81 -2.48
N GLN A 19 -4.91 -3.01 -3.79
CA GLN A 19 -3.85 -3.56 -4.63
C GLN A 19 -3.63 -2.64 -5.83
N TYR A 20 -2.35 -2.43 -6.15
CA TYR A 20 -1.91 -1.66 -7.29
C TYR A 20 -0.85 -2.45 -8.07
N ILE A 21 -0.87 -2.36 -9.39
CA ILE A 21 0.19 -2.87 -10.26
C ILE A 21 0.90 -1.66 -10.83
N TYR A 22 2.12 -1.44 -10.38
CA TYR A 22 2.97 -0.34 -10.83
C TYR A 22 3.99 -0.86 -11.84
N GLU A 23 4.07 -0.24 -13.01
CA GLU A 23 5.03 -0.62 -14.05
C GLU A 23 6.12 0.45 -14.18
N ASP A 24 7.38 0.03 -14.21
CA ASP A 24 8.52 0.89 -14.50
C ASP A 24 9.56 0.22 -15.39
N HIS A 25 10.65 0.94 -15.67
CA HIS A 25 11.81 0.40 -16.37
C HIS A 25 12.99 0.33 -15.40
N TYR A 26 13.51 -0.87 -15.18
CA TYR A 26 14.72 -1.11 -14.39
C TYR A 26 15.81 -1.69 -15.27
N LYS A 27 16.96 -1.00 -15.35
CA LYS A 27 18.09 -1.37 -16.23
C LYS A 27 17.68 -1.61 -17.69
N GLY A 28 16.77 -0.79 -18.20
CA GLY A 28 16.25 -0.89 -19.58
C GLY A 28 15.23 -2.00 -19.82
N LYS A 29 14.87 -2.78 -18.80
CA LYS A 29 13.82 -3.81 -18.89
C LYS A 29 12.54 -3.34 -18.21
N PRO A 30 11.36 -3.58 -18.81
CA PRO A 30 10.10 -3.33 -18.13
C PRO A 30 9.97 -4.25 -16.91
N ARG A 31 9.49 -3.69 -15.81
CA ARG A 31 9.31 -4.36 -14.53
C ARG A 31 7.89 -4.05 -14.04
N LYS A 32 7.20 -5.07 -13.54
CA LYS A 32 5.91 -4.94 -12.87
C LYS A 32 6.08 -5.17 -11.38
N LEU A 33 5.68 -4.19 -10.59
CA LEU A 33 5.67 -4.23 -9.14
C LEU A 33 4.23 -4.40 -8.65
N LEU A 34 4.03 -5.32 -7.72
CA LEU A 34 2.79 -5.47 -7.00
C LEU A 34 2.87 -4.65 -5.72
N VAL A 35 1.94 -3.72 -5.51
CA VAL A 35 1.89 -2.87 -4.32
C VAL A 35 0.60 -3.16 -3.55
N LEU A 36 0.73 -3.61 -2.30
CA LEU A 36 -0.36 -4.07 -1.46
C LEU A 36 -0.47 -3.22 -0.20
N LEU A 37 -1.66 -2.70 0.06
CA LEU A 37 -2.04 -2.15 1.35
C LEU A 37 -2.72 -3.25 2.16
N LEU A 38 -2.08 -3.66 3.25
CA LEU A 38 -2.63 -4.63 4.20
C LEU A 38 -3.15 -3.88 5.42
N ASN A 39 -4.46 -3.98 5.67
CA ASN A 39 -5.19 -3.35 6.78
C ASN A 39 -5.38 -1.82 6.64
N GLU A 40 -5.93 -1.20 7.69
CA GLU A 40 -6.08 0.27 7.81
C GLU A 40 -4.74 1.02 7.99
N GLY A 41 -3.62 0.30 7.96
CA GLY A 41 -2.29 0.91 7.98
C GLY A 41 -2.04 1.71 6.71
N GLN A 42 -1.23 2.77 6.80
CA GLN A 42 -0.78 3.53 5.63
C GLN A 42 0.49 2.93 4.99
N GLU A 43 0.88 1.72 5.37
CA GLU A 43 2.09 1.06 4.87
C GLU A 43 1.77 0.15 3.68
N TYR A 44 2.37 0.45 2.54
CA TYR A 44 2.23 -0.29 1.30
C TYR A 44 3.44 -1.20 1.10
N ARG A 45 3.20 -2.49 0.93
CA ARG A 45 4.23 -3.49 0.65
C ARG A 45 4.43 -3.63 -0.85
N VAL A 46 5.68 -3.65 -1.30
CA VAL A 46 6.06 -3.72 -2.71
C VAL A 46 6.73 -5.06 -3.00
N PHE A 47 6.26 -5.74 -4.02
CA PHE A 47 6.75 -7.03 -4.46
C PHE A 47 7.15 -7.00 -5.95
N TRP A 48 8.12 -7.82 -6.32
CA TRP A 48 8.50 -8.08 -7.70
C TRP A 48 8.68 -9.57 -7.90
N ASP A 49 7.95 -10.16 -8.84
CA ASP A 49 8.03 -11.61 -9.15
C ASP A 49 7.92 -12.52 -7.90
N ALA A 50 6.97 -12.18 -7.01
CA ALA A 50 6.74 -12.78 -5.69
C ALA A 50 7.80 -12.47 -4.60
N ASP A 51 8.90 -11.81 -4.91
CA ASP A 51 9.88 -11.35 -3.93
C ASP A 51 9.45 -10.05 -3.26
N PHE A 52 9.55 -9.99 -1.93
CA PHE A 52 9.32 -8.77 -1.16
C PHE A 52 10.51 -7.82 -1.32
N LEU A 53 10.29 -6.66 -1.93
CA LEU A 53 11.31 -5.64 -2.13
C LEU A 53 11.42 -4.66 -0.96
N GLY A 54 10.32 -4.48 -0.23
CA GLY A 54 10.24 -3.54 0.88
C GLY A 54 8.86 -2.90 1.02
N SER A 55 8.78 -1.87 1.86
CA SER A 55 7.57 -1.09 2.06
C SER A 55 7.79 0.40 1.84
N ILE A 56 6.72 1.08 1.47
CA ILE A 56 6.63 2.53 1.36
C ILE A 56 5.47 3.02 2.22
N LYS A 57 5.60 4.20 2.81
CA LYS A 57 4.53 4.84 3.58
C LYS A 57 4.44 6.33 3.24
N PRO A 58 3.23 6.91 3.19
CA PRO A 58 3.07 8.34 3.14
C PRO A 58 3.43 8.93 4.51
N VAL A 59 4.17 10.02 4.49
CA VAL A 59 4.57 10.81 5.66
C VAL A 59 4.31 12.27 5.31
N ARG A 60 3.91 13.08 6.28
CA ARG A 60 3.84 14.53 6.08
C ARG A 60 5.16 15.15 6.51
N ASP A 61 5.70 16.02 5.67
CA ASP A 61 6.87 16.82 6.03
C ASP A 61 6.48 17.98 6.98
N GLU A 62 7.46 18.75 7.45
CA GLU A 62 7.25 19.92 8.32
C GLU A 62 6.28 20.95 7.71
N ASP A 63 6.30 21.10 6.38
CA ASP A 63 5.40 21.97 5.62
C ASP A 63 4.00 21.35 5.38
N GLY A 64 3.72 20.17 5.94
CA GLY A 64 2.46 19.45 5.75
C GLY A 64 2.32 18.74 4.38
N LEU A 65 3.36 18.81 3.53
CA LEU A 65 3.40 18.15 2.23
C LEU A 65 3.44 16.62 2.37
N LEU A 66 2.60 15.92 1.60
CA LEU A 66 2.57 14.45 1.57
C LEU A 66 3.76 13.92 0.75
N ILE A 67 4.70 13.29 1.42
CA ILE A 67 5.87 12.65 0.83
C ILE A 67 5.84 11.15 1.06
N TRP A 68 6.39 10.39 0.12
CA TRP A 68 6.44 8.92 0.22
C TRP A 68 7.84 8.48 0.63
N ARG A 69 7.95 7.89 1.82
CA ARG A 69 9.22 7.45 2.40
C ARG A 69 9.32 5.93 2.43
N THR A 70 10.55 5.46 2.39
CA THR A 70 10.93 4.04 2.48
C THR A 70 12.28 3.91 3.16
N GLU A 71 12.46 2.86 3.94
CA GLU A 71 13.74 2.50 4.54
C GLU A 71 14.59 1.63 3.59
N TYR A 72 13.97 1.12 2.50
CA TYR A 72 14.57 0.16 1.59
C TYR A 72 15.31 0.88 0.46
N ASN A 73 16.62 0.67 0.38
CA ASN A 73 17.48 1.33 -0.62
C ASN A 73 17.04 1.08 -2.07
N ILE A 74 16.52 -0.12 -2.37
CA ILE A 74 16.02 -0.47 -3.70
C ILE A 74 14.77 0.33 -4.10
N LEU A 75 13.98 0.78 -3.13
CA LEU A 75 12.74 1.53 -3.35
C LEU A 75 12.96 3.05 -3.32
N LYS A 76 14.03 3.57 -2.71
CA LYS A 76 14.32 5.03 -2.65
C LYS A 76 14.15 5.78 -3.99
N PRO A 77 14.69 5.30 -5.13
CA PRO A 77 14.56 6.04 -6.40
C PRO A 77 13.16 6.00 -7.02
N ILE A 78 12.28 5.12 -6.54
CA ILE A 78 10.95 4.89 -7.12
C ILE A 78 9.80 5.15 -6.14
N ALA A 79 10.07 5.30 -4.84
CA ALA A 79 9.04 5.43 -3.80
C ALA A 79 8.12 6.63 -4.06
N GLY A 80 8.69 7.77 -4.47
CA GLY A 80 7.90 8.94 -4.87
C GLY A 80 7.02 8.68 -6.09
N LYS A 81 7.50 7.92 -7.08
CA LYS A 81 6.74 7.57 -8.29
C LYS A 81 5.59 6.62 -7.99
N ILE A 82 5.85 5.58 -7.18
CA ILE A 82 4.81 4.65 -6.72
C ILE A 82 3.76 5.42 -5.90
N GLY A 83 4.21 6.31 -5.02
CA GLY A 83 3.32 7.14 -4.23
C GLY A 83 2.41 8.04 -5.06
N ALA A 84 2.97 8.74 -6.05
CA ALA A 84 2.20 9.54 -6.99
C ALA A 84 1.19 8.70 -7.78
N TYR A 85 1.57 7.48 -8.18
CA TYR A 85 0.69 6.53 -8.85
C TYR A 85 -0.49 6.12 -7.97
N ILE A 86 -0.24 5.79 -6.70
CA ILE A 86 -1.29 5.45 -5.73
C ILE A 86 -2.23 6.65 -5.54
N SER A 87 -1.70 7.85 -5.27
CA SER A 87 -2.52 9.05 -5.10
C SER A 87 -3.38 9.36 -6.33
N GLY A 88 -2.81 9.22 -7.53
CA GLY A 88 -3.54 9.43 -8.80
C GLY A 88 -4.64 8.40 -9.05
N SER A 89 -4.41 7.14 -8.65
CA SER A 89 -5.41 6.07 -8.77
C SER A 89 -6.59 6.23 -7.80
N GLN A 90 -6.39 6.94 -6.68
CA GLN A 90 -7.45 7.27 -5.73
C GLN A 90 -8.33 8.44 -6.21
N THR A 91 -7.82 9.28 -7.12
CA THR A 91 -8.51 10.47 -7.66
C THR A 91 -9.34 10.22 -8.92
N ILE A 92 -9.97 9.06 -9.10
CA ILE A 92 -10.99 8.90 -10.15
C ILE A 92 -12.34 9.34 -9.59
N PRO A 93 -12.85 10.56 -9.88
CA PRO A 93 -14.28 10.79 -9.80
C PRO A 93 -14.92 9.91 -10.87
N LYS A 94 -15.67 8.88 -10.45
CA LYS A 94 -16.72 8.34 -11.28
C LYS A 94 -17.75 9.46 -11.48
N GLN A 95 -17.68 10.18 -12.59
CA GLN A 95 -18.87 10.82 -13.13
C GLN A 95 -19.04 10.42 -14.58
N LYS A 96 -20.29 10.03 -14.81
CA LYS A 96 -20.88 9.26 -15.89
C LYS A 96 -21.17 10.13 -17.10
#